data_AF-A0A356E6A1-F1
#
_entry.id   AF-A0A356E6A1-F1
#
_cell.length_a   1.000
_cell.length_b   1.000
_cell.length_c   1.000
_cell.angle_alpha   90.00
_cell.angle_beta   90.00
_cell.angle_gamma   90.00
#
_symmetry.space_group_name_H-M   'P 1'
#
loop_
_entity.id
_entity.type
_entity.pdbx_description
1 polymer ?
#
loop_
_entity_poly.entity_id
_entity_poly.type
_entity_poly.pdbx_seq_one_letter_code
_entity_poly.pdbx_strand_id
1 'polypeptide(L)'
;QSAAAQGGENAGGSSVGISITYGQQKNVNQTKTQGNTAAISQVNAGGKVNITATGAGADSNIHIVGADISGKEGTHLKADNDIVISAVRQNHQERSDNKSAGFNAGVAIQFGNGVSFGITAGGNYGKGYGNGDETTYAYSHIGDLNSQTTLNSGNNTTLRGSQVIGKGVKVA
;
A
#
# COMPACT_ATOMS: atom_id res chain seq x y z
N GLN A 1 21.08 24.81 4.39
CA GLN A 1 20.86 25.31 5.76
C GLN A 1 22.21 25.38 6.43
N SER A 2 22.53 26.55 6.97
CA SER A 2 23.84 26.98 7.43
C SER A 2 24.19 26.38 8.79
N ALA A 3 25.49 26.24 9.06
CA ALA A 3 26.07 25.66 10.28
C ALA A 3 25.46 26.21 11.59
N ALA A 4 25.14 25.30 12.52
CA ALA A 4 24.91 25.65 13.91
C ALA A 4 26.25 25.61 14.67
N ALA A 5 26.77 26.78 15.05
CA ALA A 5 27.80 26.88 16.07
C ALA A 5 27.09 26.94 17.44
N GLN A 6 27.09 25.84 18.19
CA GLN A 6 26.75 25.87 19.61
C GLN A 6 28.05 25.97 20.42
N GLY A 7 28.48 27.20 20.68
CA GLY A 7 29.44 27.51 21.74
C GLY A 7 28.66 27.92 22.98
N GLY A 8 28.58 27.02 23.97
CA GLY A 8 28.05 27.33 25.30
C GLY A 8 29.18 27.18 26.32
N GLU A 9 29.64 28.31 26.85
CA GLU A 9 30.55 28.35 27.99
C GLU A 9 29.80 27.89 29.25
N ASN A 10 30.33 26.91 29.98
CA ASN A 10 30.02 26.75 31.40
C ASN A 10 31.29 26.30 32.15
N ALA A 11 31.63 27.10 33.15
CA ALA A 11 32.76 26.91 34.03
C ALA A 11 32.54 25.69 34.94
N GLY A 12 33.57 24.83 35.04
CA GLY A 12 33.57 23.65 35.90
C GLY A 12 33.71 22.35 35.11
N GLY A 13 34.96 21.99 34.77
CA GLY A 13 35.33 20.67 34.26
C GLY A 13 34.50 20.18 33.07
N SER A 14 34.56 20.89 31.94
CA SER A 14 33.85 20.46 30.73
C SER A 14 34.60 20.91 29.49
N SER A 15 35.00 19.94 28.67
CA SER A 15 35.77 20.10 27.44
C SER A 15 34.97 20.87 26.39
N VAL A 16 35.38 22.11 26.09
CA VAL A 16 34.83 22.90 25.00
C VAL A 16 35.62 22.60 23.72
N GLY A 17 34.96 21.97 22.75
CA GLY A 17 35.51 21.72 21.42
C GLY A 17 34.91 22.66 20.38
N ILE A 18 35.73 23.36 19.60
CA ILE A 18 35.27 24.21 18.49
C ILE A 18 35.60 23.49 17.17
N SER A 19 34.57 23.28 16.35
CA SER A 19 34.75 22.73 14.99
C SER A 19 33.94 23.54 13.99
N ILE A 20 34.55 23.83 12.83
CA ILE A 20 33.92 24.51 11.71
C ILE A 20 34.08 23.62 10.49
N THR A 21 32.97 23.13 9.95
CA THR A 21 32.93 22.24 8.78
C THR A 21 32.07 22.88 7.70
N TYR A 22 32.62 23.02 6.50
CA TYR A 22 31.91 23.47 5.30
C TYR A 22 31.76 22.30 4.33
N GLY A 23 30.55 22.09 3.82
CA GLY A 23 30.30 21.02 2.86
C GLY A 23 29.04 21.26 2.04
N GLN A 24 28.97 20.62 0.87
CA GLN A 24 27.81 20.61 0.00
C GLN A 24 27.37 19.16 -0.25
N GLN A 25 26.06 18.93 -0.24
CA GLN A 25 25.47 17.62 -0.48
C GLN A 25 24.34 17.75 -1.51
N LYS A 26 24.36 16.88 -2.52
CA LYS A 26 23.32 16.73 -3.54
C LYS A 26 22.71 15.33 -3.43
N ASN A 27 21.40 15.27 -3.33
CA ASN A 27 20.64 14.02 -3.35
C ASN A 27 19.54 14.14 -4.40
N VAL A 28 19.46 13.18 -5.31
CA VAL A 28 18.45 13.10 -6.37
C VAL A 28 17.81 11.73 -6.27
N ASN A 29 16.53 11.71 -5.90
CA ASN A 29 15.69 10.54 -5.91
C ASN A 29 14.62 10.69 -6.99
N GLN A 30 14.53 9.73 -7.90
CA GLN A 30 13.53 9.69 -8.96
C GLN A 30 12.77 8.37 -8.88
N THR A 31 11.47 8.44 -8.59
CA THR A 31 10.57 7.29 -8.58
C THR A 31 9.57 7.44 -9.73
N LYS A 32 9.41 6.39 -10.51
CA LYS A 32 8.39 6.26 -11.56
C LYS A 32 7.48 5.10 -11.22
N THR A 33 6.20 5.41 -11.12
CA THR A 33 5.17 4.45 -10.76
C THR A 33 4.16 4.35 -11.90
N GLN A 34 3.84 3.13 -12.33
CA GLN A 34 2.88 2.82 -13.40
C GLN A 34 2.01 1.66 -12.94
N GLY A 35 0.72 1.67 -13.26
CA GLY A 35 -0.16 0.60 -12.83
C GLY A 35 -1.61 0.80 -13.23
N ASN A 36 -2.43 -0.22 -12.96
CA ASN A 36 -3.87 -0.19 -13.15
C ASN A 36 -4.57 -0.52 -11.83
N THR A 37 -5.42 0.39 -11.36
CA THR A 37 -6.27 0.20 -10.19
C THR A 37 -7.70 -0.05 -10.67
N ALA A 38 -8.21 -1.24 -10.39
CA ALA A 38 -9.58 -1.60 -10.71
C ALA A 38 -10.58 -0.84 -9.83
N ALA A 39 -11.66 -0.34 -10.45
CA ALA A 39 -12.80 0.21 -9.74
C ALA A 39 -13.75 -0.93 -9.34
N ILE A 40 -14.13 -0.96 -8.05
CA ILE A 40 -15.07 -1.95 -7.51
C ILE A 40 -16.50 -1.47 -7.72
N SER A 41 -17.39 -2.37 -8.16
CA SER A 41 -18.82 -2.08 -8.28
C SER A 41 -19.54 -2.26 -6.94
N GLN A 42 -20.59 -1.48 -6.66
CA GLN A 42 -21.30 -1.58 -5.38
C GLN A 42 -22.82 -1.64 -5.56
N VAL A 43 -23.47 -2.57 -4.86
CA VAL A 43 -24.93 -2.68 -4.74
C VAL A 43 -25.26 -2.78 -3.25
N ASN A 44 -25.77 -1.69 -2.68
CA ASN A 44 -26.10 -1.61 -1.26
C ASN A 44 -27.59 -1.27 -1.07
N ALA A 45 -28.31 -2.09 -0.30
CA ALA A 45 -29.70 -1.86 0.04
C ALA A 45 -29.91 -1.85 1.55
N GLY A 46 -30.68 -0.88 2.06
CA GLY A 46 -31.16 -0.89 3.44
C GLY A 46 -32.16 -2.02 3.73
N GLY A 47 -32.80 -2.56 2.68
CA GLY A 47 -33.61 -3.77 2.73
C GLY A 47 -32.86 -4.98 2.17
N LYS A 48 -33.52 -5.72 1.29
CA LYS A 48 -32.95 -6.92 0.65
C LYS A 48 -32.35 -6.60 -0.72
N VAL A 49 -31.25 -7.27 -1.06
CA VAL A 49 -30.77 -7.37 -2.45
C VAL A 49 -31.25 -8.71 -3.00
N ASN A 50 -31.91 -8.69 -4.16
CA ASN A 50 -32.32 -9.88 -4.91
C ASN A 50 -31.81 -9.76 -6.35
N ILE A 51 -30.90 -10.65 -6.74
CA ILE A 51 -30.36 -10.73 -8.12
C ILE A 51 -30.76 -12.09 -8.67
N THR A 52 -31.53 -12.11 -9.74
CA THR A 52 -32.12 -13.33 -10.31
C THR A 52 -31.86 -13.39 -11.81
N ALA A 53 -31.20 -14.45 -12.27
CA ALA A 53 -30.98 -14.77 -13.67
C ALA A 53 -31.68 -16.10 -13.98
N THR A 54 -32.80 -16.05 -14.72
CA THR A 54 -33.65 -17.22 -14.98
C THR A 54 -34.21 -17.20 -16.39
N GLY A 55 -34.60 -18.37 -16.90
CA GLY A 55 -35.38 -18.48 -18.14
C GLY A 55 -34.58 -18.61 -19.43
N ALA A 56 -33.24 -18.56 -19.35
CA ALA A 56 -32.34 -18.78 -20.49
C ALA A 56 -31.59 -20.12 -20.40
N GLY A 57 -32.01 -21.04 -19.51
CA GLY A 57 -31.32 -22.32 -19.31
C GLY A 57 -29.85 -22.11 -18.95
N ALA A 58 -28.95 -22.72 -19.72
CA ALA A 58 -27.49 -22.64 -19.55
C ALA A 58 -26.91 -21.20 -19.63
N ASP A 59 -27.64 -20.26 -20.25
CA ASP A 59 -27.20 -18.87 -20.35
C ASP A 59 -27.65 -18.01 -19.15
N SER A 60 -28.39 -18.60 -18.19
CA SER A 60 -28.89 -17.92 -17.00
C SER A 60 -27.82 -17.83 -15.92
N ASN A 61 -26.83 -16.98 -16.13
CA ASN A 61 -25.65 -16.87 -15.28
C ASN A 61 -25.61 -15.55 -14.50
N ILE A 62 -25.07 -15.58 -13.28
CA ILE A 62 -24.70 -14.38 -12.52
C ILE A 62 -23.18 -14.30 -12.46
N HIS A 63 -22.59 -13.29 -13.10
CA HIS A 63 -21.16 -13.01 -13.05
C HIS A 63 -20.90 -11.72 -12.25
N ILE A 64 -20.14 -11.84 -11.17
CA ILE A 64 -19.74 -10.73 -10.31
C ILE A 64 -18.21 -10.66 -10.30
N VAL A 65 -17.67 -9.50 -10.63
CA VAL A 65 -16.22 -9.27 -10.77
C VAL A 65 -15.86 -7.99 -10.05
N GLY A 66 -15.04 -8.09 -8.99
CA GLY A 66 -14.64 -6.96 -8.16
C GLY A 66 -15.83 -6.13 -7.69
N ALA A 67 -16.72 -6.70 -6.87
CA ALA A 67 -17.90 -5.98 -6.39
C ALA A 67 -18.27 -6.26 -4.94
N ASP A 68 -18.84 -5.24 -4.29
CA ASP A 68 -19.49 -5.35 -2.98
C ASP A 68 -21.02 -5.34 -3.16
N ILE A 69 -21.70 -6.38 -2.68
CA ILE A 69 -23.15 -6.53 -2.78
C ILE A 69 -23.70 -6.82 -1.39
N SER A 70 -24.49 -5.91 -0.82
CA SER A 70 -24.99 -6.04 0.56
C SER A 70 -26.44 -5.54 0.70
N GLY A 71 -27.33 -6.44 1.11
CA GLY A 71 -28.64 -6.09 1.66
C GLY A 71 -28.68 -6.27 3.18
N LYS A 72 -29.06 -5.21 3.91
CA LYS A 72 -29.13 -5.22 5.39
C LYS A 72 -30.20 -6.16 5.94
N GLU A 73 -31.23 -6.48 5.16
CA GLU A 73 -32.25 -7.48 5.53
C GLU A 73 -32.06 -8.83 4.81
N GLY A 74 -31.10 -8.93 3.90
CA GLY A 74 -30.77 -10.18 3.19
C GLY A 74 -30.16 -9.94 1.82
N THR A 75 -29.32 -10.87 1.37
CA THR A 75 -28.68 -10.84 0.05
C THR A 75 -28.92 -12.18 -0.65
N HIS A 76 -29.71 -12.18 -1.73
CA HIS A 76 -30.15 -13.38 -2.42
C HIS A 76 -29.75 -13.33 -3.90
N LEU A 77 -28.91 -14.29 -4.31
CA LEU A 77 -28.46 -14.47 -5.68
C LEU A 77 -29.02 -15.80 -6.18
N LYS A 78 -29.76 -15.77 -7.29
CA LYS A 78 -30.34 -16.96 -7.92
C LYS A 78 -30.02 -17.00 -9.40
N ALA A 79 -29.40 -18.06 -9.86
CA ALA A 79 -29.12 -18.31 -11.27
C ALA A 79 -29.64 -19.71 -11.65
N ASP A 80 -30.35 -19.85 -12.78
CA ASP A 80 -30.75 -21.18 -13.27
C ASP A 80 -29.56 -22.01 -13.77
N ASN A 81 -28.42 -21.38 -14.07
CA ASN A 81 -27.16 -22.07 -14.38
C ASN A 81 -26.08 -21.73 -13.34
N ASP A 82 -25.12 -20.85 -13.67
CA ASP A 82 -23.93 -20.63 -12.83
C ASP A 82 -23.98 -19.31 -12.07
N ILE A 83 -23.41 -19.33 -10.85
CA ILE A 83 -23.02 -18.13 -10.11
C ILE A 83 -21.49 -18.10 -10.06
N VAL A 84 -20.88 -17.06 -10.59
CA VAL A 84 -19.42 -16.85 -10.57
C VAL A 84 -19.12 -15.51 -9.92
N ILE A 85 -18.40 -15.56 -8.80
CA ILE A 85 -17.97 -14.37 -8.05
C ILE A 85 -16.45 -14.37 -8.04
N SER A 86 -15.83 -13.28 -8.49
CA SER A 86 -14.38 -13.19 -8.65
C SER A 86 -13.80 -11.84 -8.24
N ALA A 87 -12.56 -11.84 -7.77
CA ALA A 87 -11.75 -10.63 -7.65
C ALA A 87 -11.35 -10.10 -9.03
N VAL A 88 -11.06 -8.81 -9.08
CA VAL A 88 -10.42 -8.16 -10.23
C VAL A 88 -8.95 -7.90 -9.92
N ARG A 89 -8.07 -8.23 -10.87
CA ARG A 89 -6.61 -8.04 -10.72
C ARG A 89 -6.24 -6.56 -10.84
N GLN A 90 -5.28 -6.15 -10.03
CA GLN A 90 -4.63 -4.84 -10.06
C GLN A 90 -3.13 -5.05 -10.22
N ASN A 91 -2.47 -4.13 -10.93
CA ASN A 91 -1.05 -4.23 -11.22
C ASN A 91 -0.37 -2.91 -10.86
N HIS A 92 0.78 -3.00 -10.20
CA HIS A 92 1.57 -1.85 -9.81
C HIS A 92 3.05 -2.12 -10.11
N GLN A 93 3.70 -1.19 -10.79
CA GLN A 93 5.11 -1.23 -11.15
C GLN A 93 5.77 0.04 -10.66
N GLU A 94 6.81 -0.11 -9.85
CA GLU A 94 7.66 0.96 -9.37
C GLU A 94 9.09 0.76 -9.85
N ARG A 95 9.68 1.84 -10.36
CA ARG A 95 11.09 1.92 -10.74
C ARG A 95 11.68 3.15 -10.06
N SER A 96 12.75 2.98 -9.30
CA SER A 96 13.40 4.08 -8.58
C SER A 96 14.90 4.14 -8.80
N ASP A 97 15.40 5.37 -8.88
CA ASP A 97 16.80 5.73 -9.06
C ASP A 97 17.18 6.72 -7.97
N ASN A 98 18.19 6.38 -7.17
CA ASN A 98 18.72 7.27 -6.14
C ASN A 98 20.20 7.57 -6.40
N LYS A 99 20.59 8.84 -6.34
CA LYS A 99 21.96 9.31 -6.47
C LYS A 99 22.25 10.34 -5.38
N SER A 100 23.27 10.09 -4.57
CA SER A 100 23.78 11.03 -3.58
C SER A 100 25.26 11.30 -3.79
N ALA A 101 25.66 12.56 -3.63
CA ALA A 101 27.05 12.97 -3.65
C ALA A 101 27.23 14.12 -2.67
N GLY A 102 28.33 14.13 -1.92
CA GLY A 102 28.63 15.22 -1.01
C GLY A 102 30.12 15.31 -0.72
N PHE A 103 30.56 16.52 -0.40
CA PHE A 103 31.90 16.77 0.10
C PHE A 103 31.81 17.65 1.34
N ASN A 104 32.71 17.44 2.29
CA ASN A 104 32.91 18.30 3.44
C ASN A 104 34.40 18.48 3.72
N ALA A 105 34.74 19.67 4.21
CA ALA A 105 36.06 20.03 4.69
C ALA A 105 35.90 20.87 5.96
N GLY A 106 36.69 20.58 6.99
CA GLY A 106 36.58 21.27 8.25
C GLY A 106 37.88 21.30 9.04
N VAL A 107 37.88 22.17 10.04
CA VAL A 107 38.96 22.33 11.01
C VAL A 107 38.38 22.14 12.41
N ALA A 108 39.06 21.35 13.24
CA ALA A 108 38.64 21.06 14.60
C ALA A 108 39.79 21.27 15.59
N ILE A 109 39.46 21.87 16.73
CA ILE A 109 40.37 22.08 17.85
C ILE A 109 39.71 21.54 19.12
N GLN A 110 40.37 20.57 19.77
CA GLN A 110 39.91 19.97 21.03
C GLN A 110 41.00 20.13 22.11
N PHE A 111 40.64 20.69 23.27
CA PHE A 111 41.55 20.86 24.40
C PHE A 111 41.09 20.04 25.62
N GLY A 112 41.91 19.05 26.00
CA GLY A 112 41.76 18.22 27.21
C GLY A 112 42.76 17.06 27.19
N ASN A 113 43.64 16.98 28.19
CA ASN A 113 44.65 15.93 28.53
C ASN A 113 45.24 15.01 27.43
N GLY A 114 45.35 15.51 26.20
CA GLY A 114 45.85 14.78 25.03
C GLY A 114 45.50 15.55 23.75
N VAL A 115 46.19 16.68 23.55
CA VAL A 115 45.90 17.68 22.50
C VAL A 115 45.86 17.03 21.11
N SER A 116 44.75 17.23 20.38
CA SER A 116 44.62 16.83 18.99
C SER A 116 44.14 18.01 18.13
N PHE A 117 44.92 18.32 17.10
CA PHE A 117 44.56 19.24 16.02
C PHE A 117 44.26 18.39 14.79
N GLY A 118 43.13 18.65 14.14
CA GLY A 118 42.67 17.83 13.01
C GLY A 118 42.14 18.65 11.85
N ILE A 119 42.55 18.26 10.64
CA ILE A 119 41.90 18.64 9.38
C ILE A 119 40.98 17.47 9.01
N THR A 120 39.71 17.74 8.80
CA THR A 120 38.78 16.76 8.27
C THR A 120 38.50 17.06 6.80
N ALA A 121 38.65 16.04 5.96
CA ALA A 121 38.22 16.08 4.57
C ALA A 121 37.50 14.77 4.28
N GLY A 122 36.30 14.87 3.71
CA GLY A 122 35.46 13.71 3.45
C GLY A 122 34.61 13.90 2.21
N GLY A 123 34.49 12.84 1.43
CA GLY A 123 33.57 12.76 0.30
C GLY A 123 32.70 11.53 0.43
N ASN A 124 31.43 11.65 0.07
CA ASN A 124 30.52 10.52 -0.03
C ASN A 124 29.87 10.50 -1.41
N TYR A 125 29.77 9.31 -1.99
CA TYR A 125 29.04 9.06 -3.23
C TYR A 125 28.22 7.79 -3.06
N GLY A 126 26.93 7.87 -3.37
CA GLY A 126 25.98 6.78 -3.26
C GLY A 126 25.10 6.68 -4.49
N LYS A 127 24.84 5.45 -4.92
CA LYS A 127 23.93 5.17 -6.04
C LYS A 127 23.07 3.96 -5.66
N GLY A 128 21.77 4.06 -5.86
CA GLY A 128 20.81 3.01 -5.56
C GLY A 128 19.78 2.87 -6.68
N TYR A 129 19.28 1.66 -6.86
CA TYR A 129 18.25 1.32 -7.83
C TYR A 129 17.20 0.44 -7.13
N GLY A 130 15.92 0.70 -7.39
CA GLY A 130 14.80 -0.08 -6.87
C GLY A 130 13.84 -0.48 -7.98
N ASN A 131 13.35 -1.71 -7.90
CA ASN A 131 12.41 -2.31 -8.83
C ASN A 131 11.34 -3.03 -8.02
N GLY A 132 10.08 -2.66 -8.19
CA GLY A 132 8.93 -3.32 -7.58
C GLY A 132 7.90 -3.66 -8.64
N ASP A 133 7.56 -4.94 -8.77
CA ASP A 133 6.46 -5.41 -9.60
C ASP A 133 5.47 -6.14 -8.68
N GLU A 134 4.25 -5.62 -8.58
CA GLU A 134 3.24 -6.08 -7.65
C GLU A 134 1.93 -6.42 -8.40
N THR A 135 1.34 -7.55 -8.03
CA THR A 135 0.00 -7.94 -8.45
C THR A 135 -0.88 -8.05 -7.21
N THR A 136 -1.87 -7.18 -7.11
CA THR A 136 -2.87 -7.19 -6.04
C THR A 136 -4.25 -7.52 -6.62
N TYR A 137 -5.22 -7.76 -5.75
CA TYR A 137 -6.58 -8.13 -6.14
C TYR A 137 -7.58 -7.29 -5.37
N ALA A 138 -8.49 -6.65 -6.09
CA ALA A 138 -9.68 -6.05 -5.53
C ALA A 138 -10.75 -7.16 -5.39
N TYR A 139 -10.97 -7.59 -4.16
CA TYR A 139 -11.86 -8.70 -3.83
C TYR A 139 -13.34 -8.35 -4.02
N SER A 140 -14.16 -9.38 -4.26
CA SER A 140 -15.62 -9.25 -4.19
C SER A 140 -16.16 -9.67 -2.82
N HIS A 141 -17.13 -8.91 -2.29
CA HIS A 141 -17.78 -9.19 -1.00
C HIS A 141 -19.29 -9.28 -1.19
N ILE A 142 -19.89 -10.41 -0.83
CA ILE A 142 -21.32 -10.64 -0.99
C ILE A 142 -21.95 -10.90 0.38
N GLY A 143 -22.95 -10.11 0.73
CA GLY A 143 -23.73 -10.22 1.95
C GLY A 143 -23.44 -9.15 3.00
N ASP A 144 -24.18 -9.22 4.11
CA ASP A 144 -23.98 -8.39 5.30
C ASP A 144 -23.89 -9.29 6.53
N LEU A 145 -22.98 -9.00 7.46
CA LEU A 145 -22.75 -9.81 8.67
C LEU A 145 -24.01 -10.02 9.53
N ASN A 146 -25.02 -9.15 9.41
CA ASN A 146 -26.22 -9.19 10.24
C ASN A 146 -27.42 -9.83 9.55
N SER A 147 -27.31 -10.18 8.26
CA SER A 147 -28.42 -10.67 7.45
C SER A 147 -28.10 -12.03 6.80
N GLN A 148 -29.13 -12.69 6.27
CA GLN A 148 -28.94 -13.95 5.57
C GLN A 148 -28.41 -13.71 4.16
N THR A 149 -27.36 -14.45 3.78
CA THR A 149 -26.88 -14.49 2.41
C THR A 149 -27.18 -15.84 1.79
N THR A 150 -27.73 -15.86 0.58
CA THR A 150 -28.09 -17.07 -0.15
C THR A 150 -27.58 -16.99 -1.58
N LEU A 151 -26.80 -18.00 -1.98
CA LEU A 151 -26.42 -18.26 -3.36
C LEU A 151 -27.15 -19.52 -3.81
N ASN A 152 -27.93 -19.42 -4.88
CA ASN A 152 -28.68 -20.53 -5.46
C ASN A 152 -28.31 -20.65 -6.94
N SER A 153 -27.44 -21.60 -7.27
CA SER A 153 -27.06 -21.92 -8.65
C SER A 153 -27.71 -23.22 -9.08
N GLY A 154 -28.29 -23.26 -10.28
CA GLY A 154 -28.81 -24.51 -10.84
C GLY A 154 -27.72 -25.51 -11.23
N ASN A 155 -26.50 -25.02 -11.53
CA ASN A 155 -25.34 -25.83 -11.85
C ASN A 155 -24.19 -25.60 -10.85
N ASN A 156 -23.32 -24.61 -11.06
CA ASN A 156 -22.17 -24.38 -10.19
C ASN A 156 -22.18 -22.99 -9.54
N THR A 157 -21.73 -22.95 -8.27
CA THR A 157 -21.33 -21.71 -7.59
C THR A 157 -19.81 -21.68 -7.45
N THR A 158 -19.15 -20.65 -8.02
CA THR A 158 -17.69 -20.47 -8.00
C THR A 158 -17.31 -19.17 -7.31
N LEU A 159 -16.38 -19.24 -6.35
CA LEU A 159 -15.79 -18.08 -5.69
C LEU A 159 -14.28 -18.05 -5.97
N ARG A 160 -13.75 -16.92 -6.47
CA ARG A 160 -12.31 -16.77 -6.79
C ARG A 160 -11.78 -15.43 -6.26
N GLY A 161 -11.11 -15.44 -5.12
CA GLY A 161 -10.74 -14.17 -4.46
C GLY A 161 -12.02 -13.41 -4.08
N SER A 162 -12.89 -14.05 -3.32
CA SER A 162 -14.17 -13.48 -2.96
C SER A 162 -14.61 -13.98 -1.60
N GLN A 163 -15.38 -13.17 -0.90
CA GLN A 163 -15.92 -13.47 0.41
C GLN A 163 -17.43 -13.41 0.35
N VAL A 164 -18.07 -14.42 0.95
CA VAL A 164 -19.52 -14.45 1.15
C VAL A 164 -19.74 -14.45 2.64
N ILE A 165 -20.42 -13.43 3.15
CA ILE A 165 -20.62 -13.18 4.57
C ILE A 165 -22.11 -13.12 4.90
N GLY A 166 -22.46 -13.40 6.15
CA GLY A 166 -23.84 -13.43 6.58
C GLY A 166 -23.98 -13.83 8.03
N LYS A 167 -25.07 -13.43 8.68
CA LYS A 167 -25.55 -14.08 9.92
C LYS A 167 -25.81 -15.57 9.67
N GLY A 168 -26.24 -15.89 8.45
CA GLY A 168 -26.19 -17.21 7.87
C GLY A 168 -25.72 -17.11 6.43
N VAL A 169 -25.01 -18.13 5.96
CA VAL A 169 -24.63 -18.29 4.55
C VAL A 169 -25.17 -19.62 4.07
N LYS A 170 -25.97 -19.59 2.99
CA LYS A 170 -26.47 -20.78 2.32
C LYS A 170 -25.99 -20.77 0.87
N VAL A 171 -25.39 -21.88 0.45
CA VAL A 171 -25.02 -22.15 -0.95
C VAL A 171 -25.77 -23.42 -1.35
N ALA A 172 -26.55 -23.33 -2.42
CA ALA A 172 -27.44 -24.40 -2.88
C ALA A 172 -27.44 -24.48 -4.40
#